data_AF-A0A3A9AE88-F1
#
_entry.id   AF-A0A3A9AE88-F1
#
_cell.length_a   1.000
_cell.length_b   1.000
_cell.length_c   1.000
_cell.angle_alpha   90.00
_cell.angle_beta   90.00
_cell.angle_gamma   90.00
#
_symmetry.space_group_name_H-M   'P 1'
#
loop_
_entity.id
_entity.type
_entity.pdbx_description
1 polymer ?
#
loop_
_entity_poly.entity_id
_entity_poly.type
_entity_poly.pdbx_seq_one_letter_code
_entity_poly.pdbx_strand_id
1 'polypeptide(L)' 'MTLREELLLARNALENAYAGFDNATDPDLIDCYIFELNAVMKRYKYLLQKAAESDPLPGKELAEAYRPLTLS' A
#
# COMPACT_ATOMS: atom_id res chain seq x y z
N MET A 1 -11.75 13.04 8.16
CA MET A 1 -11.19 11.85 7.50
C MET A 1 -11.26 10.70 8.47
N THR A 2 -11.93 9.63 8.07
CA THR A 2 -12.00 8.35 8.77
C THR A 2 -10.87 7.43 8.29
N LEU A 3 -10.50 6.45 9.12
CA LEU A 3 -9.44 5.49 8.81
C LEU A 3 -9.67 4.72 7.50
N ARG A 4 -10.95 4.47 7.17
CA ARG A 4 -11.38 3.80 5.94
C ARG A 4 -11.11 4.66 4.69
N GLU A 5 -11.29 5.97 4.79
CA GLU A 5 -10.95 6.91 3.72
C GLU A 5 -9.42 6.97 3.51
N GLU A 6 -8.63 6.97 4.58
CA GLU A 6 -7.17 6.94 4.46
C GLU A 6 -6.65 5.64 3.83
N LEU A 7 -7.26 4.49 4.15
CA LEU A 7 -6.95 3.21 3.50
C LEU A 7 -7.28 3.22 2.00
N LEU A 8 -8.43 3.78 1.62
CA LEU A 8 -8.82 3.92 0.21
C LEU A 8 -7.86 4.85 -0.55
N LEU A 9 -7.47 5.97 0.06
CA LEU A 9 -6.51 6.89 -0.53
C LEU A 9 -5.13 6.23 -0.72
N ALA A 10 -4.66 5.51 0.31
CA ALA A 10 -3.39 4.79 0.22
C ALA A 10 -3.44 3.68 -0.85
N ARG A 11 -4.57 2.98 -1.00
CA ARG A 11 -4.75 1.97 -2.06
C ARG A 11 -4.75 2.60 -3.45
N ASN A 12 -5.45 3.72 -3.63
CA ASN A 12 -5.48 4.45 -4.90
C ASN A 12 -4.09 4.99 -5.26
N ALA A 13 -3.35 5.50 -4.28
CA ALA A 13 -1.96 5.91 -4.47
C ALA A 13 -1.05 4.74 -4.89
N LEU A 14 -1.22 3.55 -4.30
CA LEU A 14 -0.51 2.33 -4.75
C LEU A 14 -0.87 1.98 -6.20
N GLU A 15 -2.16 1.98 -6.57
CA GLU A 15 -2.61 1.67 -7.92
C GLU A 15 -2.04 2.67 -8.96
N ASN A 16 -2.02 3.96 -8.64
CA ASN A 16 -1.43 4.99 -9.51
C ASN A 16 0.10 4.85 -9.62
N ALA A 17 0.80 4.60 -8.52
CA ALA A 17 2.25 4.40 -8.53
C ALA A 17 2.62 3.12 -9.31
N TYR A 18 1.83 2.05 -9.19
CA TYR A 18 2.00 0.83 -9.99
C TYR A 18 1.79 1.10 -11.48
N ALA A 19 0.75 1.84 -11.86
CA ALA A 19 0.51 2.20 -13.25
C ALA A 19 1.64 3.09 -13.83
N GLY A 20 2.21 3.98 -13.02
CA GLY A 20 3.38 4.77 -13.37
C GLY A 20 4.63 3.92 -13.56
N PHE A 21 4.88 2.99 -12.62
CA PHE A 21 6.02 2.06 -12.66
C PHE A 21 5.99 1.13 -13.89
N ASP A 22 4.82 0.59 -14.24
CA ASP A 22 4.66 -0.33 -15.39
C ASP A 22 5.04 0.33 -16.72
N ASN A 23 4.81 1.65 -16.83
CA ASN A 23 5.16 2.44 -18.01
C ASN A 23 6.52 3.16 -17.89
N ALA A 24 7.20 3.03 -16.75
CA ALA A 24 8.48 3.67 -16.52
C ALA A 24 9.60 2.89 -17.21
N THR A 25 10.26 3.52 -18.17
CA THR A 25 11.45 2.97 -18.85
C THR A 25 12.75 3.62 -18.39
N ASP A 26 12.65 4.72 -17.64
CA ASP A 26 13.80 5.44 -17.12
C ASP A 26 14.23 4.87 -15.76
N PRO A 27 15.52 4.50 -15.60
CA PRO A 27 15.99 3.85 -14.38
C PRO A 27 15.87 4.73 -13.12
N ASP A 28 16.06 6.04 -13.22
CA ASP A 28 15.89 6.96 -12.09
C ASP A 28 14.39 7.07 -11.71
N LEU A 29 13.48 7.07 -12.68
CA LEU A 29 12.04 7.03 -12.43
C LEU A 29 11.58 5.70 -11.81
N ILE A 30 12.13 4.57 -12.28
CA ILE A 30 11.89 3.23 -11.71
C ILE A 30 12.26 3.23 -10.23
N ASP A 31 13.45 3.73 -9.88
CA ASP A 31 13.88 3.84 -8.48
C ASP A 31 12.95 4.76 -7.66
N CYS A 32 12.54 5.90 -8.22
CA CYS A 32 11.59 6.80 -7.58
C CYS A 32 10.27 6.10 -7.24
N TYR A 33 9.72 5.33 -8.19
CA TYR A 33 8.49 4.57 -7.99
C TYR A 33 8.65 3.43 -6.98
N ILE A 34 9.82 2.76 -6.93
CA ILE A 34 10.11 1.75 -5.89
C ILE A 34 10.09 2.39 -4.50
N PHE A 35 10.70 3.56 -4.33
CA PHE A 35 10.68 4.30 -3.08
C PHE A 35 9.27 4.79 -2.72
N GLU A 36 8.52 5.28 -3.70
CA GLU A 36 7.15 5.76 -3.51
C GLU A 36 6.21 4.61 -3.09
N LEU A 37 6.24 3.48 -3.81
CA LEU A 37 5.48 2.28 -3.47
C LEU A 37 5.82 1.81 -2.04
N ASN A 38 7.11 1.78 -1.67
CA ASN A 38 7.53 1.43 -0.32
C ASN A 38 6.99 2.38 0.75
N ALA A 39 6.98 3.69 0.48
CA ALA A 39 6.47 4.69 1.40
C ALA A 39 4.96 4.56 1.61
N VAL A 40 4.20 4.44 0.52
CA VAL A 40 2.74 4.27 0.56
C VAL A 40 2.38 2.93 1.23
N MET A 41 3.13 1.87 0.94
CA MET A 41 2.94 0.55 1.55
C MET A 41 3.19 0.56 3.07
N LYS A 42 4.23 1.24 3.54
CA LYS A 42 4.46 1.44 4.99
C LYS A 42 3.30 2.20 5.64
N ARG A 43 2.77 3.24 4.97
CA ARG A 43 1.60 3.98 5.45
C ARG A 43 0.34 3.11 5.49
N TYR A 44 0.09 2.31 4.45
CA TYR A 44 -1.04 1.38 4.39
C TYR A 44 -0.97 0.33 5.51
N LYS A 45 0.22 -0.25 5.73
CA LYS A 45 0.51 -1.17 6.85
C LYS A 45 0.21 -0.55 8.22
N TYR A 46 0.64 0.70 8.43
CA TYR A 46 0.36 1.43 9.66
C TYR A 46 -1.14 1.66 9.87
N LEU A 47 -1.86 2.06 8.81
CA LEU A 47 -3.30 2.28 8.86
C LEU A 47 -4.07 0.98 9.13
N LEU A 48 -3.63 -0.14 8.55
CA LEU A 48 -4.19 -1.47 8.83
C LEU A 48 -3.99 -1.89 10.29
N GLN A 49 -2.81 -1.64 10.87
CA GLN A 49 -2.57 -1.91 12.30
C GLN A 49 -3.46 -1.06 13.18
N LYS A 50 -3.58 0.24 12.89
CA LYS A 50 -4.51 1.15 13.58
C LYS A 50 -5.97 0.69 13.47
N ALA A 51 -6.34 0.11 12.32
CA ALA A 51 -7.67 -0.45 12.11
C ALA A 51 -7.88 -1.68 12.97
N ALA A 52 -6.91 -2.60 12.97
CA ALA A 52 -6.91 -3.81 13.78
C ALA A 52 -6.91 -3.52 15.30
N GLU A 53 -6.28 -2.43 15.74
CA GLU A 53 -6.33 -2.01 17.15
C GLU A 53 -7.73 -1.51 17.56
N SER A 54 -8.46 -0.84 16.67
CA SER A 54 -9.84 -0.40 16.93
C SER A 54 -10.88 -1.51 16.73
N ASP A 55 -10.62 -2.44 15.82
CA ASP A 55 -11.46 -3.59 15.51
C ASP A 55 -10.55 -4.75 15.06
N PRO A 56 -10.24 -5.73 15.94
CA PRO A 56 -9.25 -6.76 15.66
C PRO A 56 -9.72 -7.68 14.52
N LEU A 57 -9.32 -7.32 13.30
CA LEU A 57 -9.42 -8.19 12.15
C LEU A 57 -8.63 -9.48 12.44
N PRO A 58 -9.23 -10.66 12.20
CA PRO A 58 -8.58 -11.93 12.45
C PRO A 58 -7.29 -12.01 11.63
N GLY A 59 -6.21 -12.54 12.23
CA GLY A 59 -4.86 -12.53 11.64
C GLY A 59 -4.73 -13.11 10.22
N LYS A 60 -5.73 -13.88 9.75
CA LYS A 60 -5.82 -14.33 8.36
C LYS A 60 -6.19 -13.21 7.37
N GLU A 61 -7.09 -12.29 7.73
CA GLU A 61 -7.47 -11.15 6.88
C GLU A 61 -6.35 -10.12 6.79
N LEU A 62 -5.56 -9.94 7.86
CA LEU A 62 -4.34 -9.14 7.79
C LEU A 62 -3.35 -9.75 6.79
N ALA A 63 -3.08 -11.05 6.87
CA ALA A 63 -2.17 -11.73 5.95
C ALA A 63 -2.66 -11.66 4.48
N GLU A 64 -3.96 -11.80 4.24
CA GLU A 64 -4.58 -11.64 2.91
C GLU A 64 -4.47 -10.17 2.43
N ALA A 65 -4.66 -9.19 3.31
CA ALA A 65 -4.47 -7.78 2.99
C ALA A 65 -3.01 -7.42 2.67
N TYR A 66 -2.04 -8.17 3.21
CA TYR A 66 -0.61 -8.07 2.85
C TYR A 66 -0.23 -8.88 1.60
N ARG A 67 -1.06 -9.81 1.14
CA ARG A 67 -0.80 -10.67 -0.02
C ARG A 67 -0.47 -9.94 -1.33
N PRO A 68 -1.14 -8.83 -1.71
CA PRO A 68 -0.76 -8.07 -2.90
C PRO A 68 0.63 -7.41 -2.79
N LEU A 69 1.24 -7.39 -1.59
CA LEU A 69 2.54 -6.77 -1.32
C LEU A 69 3.69 -7.79 -1.34
N THR A 70 3.38 -9.08 -1.47
CA THR A 70 4.37 -10.18 -1.46
C THR A 70 4.54 -10.88 -2.81
N LEU A 71 3.75 -10.50 -3.83
CA LEU A 71 3.93 -11.02 -5.18
C LEU A 71 4.88 -10.09 -5.97
N SER A 72 6.15 -10.47 -6.00
CA SER A 72 7.14 -10.11 -7.02
C SER A 72 7.93 -11.36 -7.37
#